data_AF-A0AAJ2GXV5-F1
#
_entry.id   AF-A0AAJ2GXV5-F1
#
_cell.length_a   1.000
_cell.length_b   1.000
_cell.length_c   1.000
_cell.angle_alpha   90.00
_cell.angle_beta   90.00
_cell.angle_gamma   90.00
#
_symmetry.space_group_name_H-M   'P 1'
#
loop_
_entity.id
_entity.type
_entity.pdbx_description
1 polymer ?
#
loop_
_entity_poly.entity_id
_entity_poly.type
_entity_poly.pdbx_seq_one_letter_code
_entity_poly.pdbx_strand_id
1 'polypeptide(L)'
;FEYILSDEWVLSDNPDQDVKKALVNAFTTFKPQKGDKFVSAGSDWSFDVAGSVAALYKGERVLVTACYDLIPLIYPEFTPGPEFYEQFNKHYTEIAISGAAVFSISENSKKDLLNFWEAKGLAKTAPAVEVIPLAGLDQKNESLPKLKANDLGTLSNIKNSGDYIIFVSTLEPRKNHQMALDLWHELYQARGEQCPTLLIVGMRGWGVDCLIEQMTKMSATKG
;
A
#
# COMPACT_ATOMS: atom_id res chain seq x y z
N PHE A 1 -20.93 7.41 -10.19
CA PHE A 1 -19.87 7.73 -11.17
C PHE A 1 -20.37 7.32 -12.54
N GLU A 2 -20.70 8.28 -13.42
CA GLU A 2 -21.36 8.02 -14.72
C GLU A 2 -20.40 8.07 -15.92
N TYR A 3 -19.12 8.39 -15.69
CA TYR A 3 -18.15 8.69 -16.74
C TYR A 3 -16.83 7.93 -16.57
N ILE A 4 -16.22 7.56 -17.69
CA ILE A 4 -14.88 6.97 -17.79
C ILE A 4 -13.83 8.09 -17.79
N LEU A 5 -12.81 7.98 -16.95
CA LEU A 5 -11.65 8.86 -16.92
C LEU A 5 -10.64 8.47 -18.02
N SER A 6 -10.06 9.46 -18.71
CA SER A 6 -9.03 9.25 -19.73
C SER A 6 -7.71 8.78 -19.10
N ASP A 7 -6.91 8.05 -19.87
CA ASP A 7 -5.54 7.72 -19.49
C ASP A 7 -4.68 8.99 -19.28
N GLU A 8 -5.05 10.10 -19.94
CA GLU A 8 -4.39 11.41 -19.77
C GLU A 8 -4.53 11.97 -18.35
N TRP A 9 -5.56 11.56 -17.60
CA TRP A 9 -5.72 11.95 -16.19
C TRP A 9 -4.69 11.29 -15.28
N VAL A 10 -4.43 9.98 -15.48
CA VAL A 10 -3.46 9.22 -14.69
C VAL A 10 -2.05 9.77 -14.87
N LEU A 11 -1.77 10.34 -16.04
CA LEU A 11 -0.48 10.93 -16.40
C LEU A 11 -0.41 12.45 -16.13
N SER A 12 -1.46 13.06 -15.57
CA SER A 12 -1.46 14.50 -15.27
C SER A 12 -0.53 14.82 -14.10
N ASP A 13 0.20 15.93 -14.20
CA ASP A 13 0.96 16.52 -13.09
C ASP A 13 0.05 17.07 -11.97
N ASN A 14 -1.26 17.20 -12.22
CA ASN A 14 -2.24 17.70 -11.27
C ASN A 14 -3.62 17.01 -11.43
N PRO A 15 -3.70 15.69 -11.11
CA PRO A 15 -4.86 14.86 -11.40
C PRO A 15 -6.14 15.37 -10.70
N ASP A 16 -6.03 15.91 -9.49
CA ASP A 16 -7.21 16.43 -8.75
C ASP A 16 -7.89 17.60 -9.47
N GLN A 17 -7.14 18.43 -10.19
CA GLN A 17 -7.69 19.57 -10.93
C GLN A 17 -8.14 19.20 -12.36
N ASP A 18 -7.49 18.21 -12.98
CA ASP A 18 -7.73 17.85 -14.38
C ASP A 18 -8.84 16.80 -14.58
N VAL A 19 -9.40 16.25 -13.50
CA VAL A 19 -10.48 15.24 -13.55
C VAL A 19 -11.67 15.65 -14.43
N LYS A 20 -11.99 16.95 -14.51
CA LYS A 20 -13.10 17.47 -15.32
C LYS A 20 -12.82 17.47 -16.82
N LYS A 21 -11.55 17.52 -17.22
CA LYS A 21 -11.12 17.48 -18.63
C LYS A 21 -10.97 16.06 -19.16
N ALA A 22 -10.99 15.08 -18.25
CA ALA A 22 -10.70 13.68 -18.52
C ALA A 22 -11.94 12.79 -18.70
N LEU A 23 -13.16 13.34 -18.69
CA LEU A 23 -14.38 12.55 -18.80
C LEU A 23 -14.66 12.25 -20.29
N VAL A 24 -14.35 11.05 -20.74
CA VAL A 24 -14.34 10.73 -22.18
C VAL A 24 -15.64 10.08 -22.66
N ASN A 25 -16.27 9.23 -21.83
CA ASN A 25 -17.42 8.42 -22.24
C ASN A 25 -18.35 8.08 -21.08
N ALA A 26 -19.64 7.85 -21.38
CA ALA A 26 -20.58 7.27 -20.42
C ALA A 26 -20.35 5.75 -20.29
N PHE A 27 -20.56 5.20 -19.09
CA PHE A 27 -20.52 3.75 -18.91
C PHE A 27 -21.64 3.06 -19.72
N THR A 28 -21.28 2.03 -20.47
CA THR A 28 -22.26 1.14 -21.10
C THR A 28 -22.83 0.17 -20.07
N THR A 29 -24.07 -0.27 -20.25
CA THR A 29 -24.65 -1.31 -19.38
C THR A 29 -23.85 -2.61 -19.52
N PHE A 30 -23.09 -2.95 -18.47
CA PHE A 30 -22.39 -4.22 -18.39
C PHE A 30 -23.38 -5.36 -18.09
N LYS A 31 -23.27 -6.48 -18.83
CA LYS A 31 -24.04 -7.70 -18.60
C LYS A 31 -23.09 -8.88 -18.37
N PRO A 32 -23.04 -9.45 -17.17
CA PRO A 32 -22.22 -10.62 -16.85
C PRO A 32 -22.41 -11.76 -17.86
N GLN A 33 -21.30 -12.31 -18.35
CA GLN A 33 -21.28 -13.47 -19.23
C GLN A 33 -20.60 -14.65 -18.54
N LYS A 34 -20.99 -15.85 -18.98
CA LYS A 34 -20.35 -17.08 -18.52
C LYS A 34 -18.89 -17.10 -18.96
N GLY A 35 -17.99 -17.34 -18.02
CA GLY A 35 -16.54 -17.45 -18.28
C GLY A 35 -15.77 -16.15 -18.07
N ASP A 36 -16.44 -15.07 -17.68
CA ASP A 36 -15.79 -13.81 -17.30
C ASP A 36 -14.77 -14.01 -16.18
N LYS A 37 -13.77 -13.13 -16.16
CA LYS A 37 -12.80 -12.98 -15.08
C LYS A 37 -12.85 -11.54 -14.61
N PHE A 38 -13.06 -11.35 -13.31
CA PHE A 38 -13.00 -10.04 -12.67
C PHE A 38 -11.67 -9.94 -11.93
N VAL A 39 -10.77 -9.07 -12.37
CA VAL A 39 -9.46 -8.90 -11.73
C VAL A 39 -9.47 -7.62 -10.91
N SER A 40 -9.05 -7.72 -9.64
CA SER A 40 -8.87 -6.59 -8.74
C SER A 40 -7.45 -6.59 -8.18
N ALA A 41 -6.77 -5.45 -8.22
CA ALA A 41 -5.39 -5.29 -7.74
C ALA A 41 -5.22 -3.91 -7.07
N GLY A 42 -6.06 -3.66 -6.07
CA GLY A 42 -6.10 -2.39 -5.33
C GLY A 42 -6.73 -2.58 -3.95
N SER A 43 -7.27 -1.51 -3.37
CA SER A 43 -7.89 -1.52 -2.02
C SER A 43 -9.33 -2.07 -2.03
N ASP A 44 -9.50 -3.28 -2.52
CA ASP A 44 -10.82 -3.90 -2.73
C ASP A 44 -11.59 -4.22 -1.44
N TRP A 45 -10.88 -4.47 -0.34
CA TRP A 45 -11.43 -4.55 1.01
C TRP A 45 -12.19 -3.28 1.44
N SER A 46 -11.79 -2.10 0.96
CA SER A 46 -12.41 -0.82 1.34
C SER A 46 -13.74 -0.56 0.64
N PHE A 47 -14.05 -1.29 -0.43
CA PHE A 47 -15.20 -1.03 -1.30
C PHE A 47 -16.14 -2.23 -1.50
N ASP A 48 -15.99 -3.28 -0.69
CA ASP A 48 -16.83 -4.47 -0.76
C ASP A 48 -16.90 -5.10 -2.16
N VAL A 49 -15.76 -5.14 -2.86
CA VAL A 49 -15.68 -5.65 -4.23
C VAL A 49 -16.07 -7.13 -4.27
N ALA A 50 -15.64 -7.93 -3.30
CA ALA A 50 -15.94 -9.36 -3.26
C ALA A 50 -17.43 -9.64 -3.15
N GLY A 51 -18.13 -9.02 -2.20
CA GLY A 51 -19.59 -9.08 -2.08
C GLY A 51 -20.31 -8.58 -3.32
N SER A 52 -19.88 -7.45 -3.89
CA SER A 52 -20.48 -6.86 -5.09
C SER A 52 -20.34 -7.76 -6.32
N VAL A 53 -19.17 -8.35 -6.54
CA VAL A 53 -18.92 -9.30 -7.64
C VAL A 53 -19.73 -10.58 -7.43
N ALA A 54 -19.77 -11.11 -6.20
CA ALA A 54 -20.58 -12.29 -5.90
C ALA A 54 -22.08 -12.06 -6.19
N ALA A 55 -22.60 -10.88 -5.86
CA ALA A 55 -23.99 -10.52 -6.15
C ALA A 55 -24.24 -10.37 -7.67
N LEU A 56 -23.34 -9.66 -8.37
CA LEU A 56 -23.43 -9.42 -9.81
C LEU A 56 -23.41 -10.72 -10.62
N TYR A 57 -22.55 -11.67 -10.24
CA TYR A 57 -22.37 -12.95 -10.91
C TYR A 57 -23.15 -14.11 -10.26
N LYS A 58 -24.08 -13.80 -9.35
CA LYS A 58 -24.96 -14.78 -8.67
C LYS A 58 -24.21 -15.97 -8.06
N GLY A 59 -23.04 -15.69 -7.48
CA GLY A 59 -22.18 -16.69 -6.83
C GLY A 59 -21.22 -17.44 -7.76
N GLU A 60 -21.18 -17.15 -9.06
CA GLU A 60 -20.10 -17.66 -9.92
C GLU A 60 -18.75 -17.10 -9.47
N ARG A 61 -17.76 -17.99 -9.35
CA ARG A 61 -16.40 -17.65 -8.90
C ARG A 61 -15.61 -17.03 -10.04
N VAL A 62 -15.71 -15.71 -10.18
CA VAL A 62 -15.01 -14.94 -11.23
C VAL A 62 -13.92 -14.00 -10.71
N LEU A 63 -13.90 -13.71 -9.41
CA LEU A 63 -12.98 -12.75 -8.79
C LEU A 63 -11.56 -13.33 -8.65
N VAL A 64 -10.59 -12.65 -9.25
CA VAL A 64 -9.15 -12.85 -9.05
C VAL A 64 -8.60 -11.61 -8.36
N THR A 65 -8.01 -11.75 -7.17
CA THR A 65 -7.53 -10.58 -6.40
C THR A 65 -6.13 -10.72 -5.81
N ALA A 66 -5.51 -9.59 -5.51
CA ALA A 66 -4.23 -9.47 -4.82
C ALA A 66 -4.39 -9.64 -3.31
N CYS A 67 -3.51 -10.42 -2.68
CA CYS A 67 -3.29 -10.41 -1.24
C CYS A 67 -1.92 -9.76 -0.95
N TYR A 68 -1.95 -8.51 -0.49
CA TYR A 68 -0.74 -7.79 -0.11
C TYR A 68 -0.27 -8.22 1.29
N ASP A 69 -1.13 -8.06 2.27
CA ASP A 69 -0.88 -8.46 3.65
C ASP A 69 -2.20 -8.68 4.41
N LEU A 70 -2.08 -9.24 5.61
CA LEU A 70 -3.16 -9.42 6.57
C LEU A 70 -2.87 -8.63 7.86
N ILE A 71 -2.07 -7.55 7.78
CA ILE A 71 -1.67 -6.76 8.98
C ILE A 71 -2.89 -6.35 9.81
N PRO A 72 -4.00 -5.86 9.23
CA PRO A 72 -5.18 -5.50 10.04
C PRO A 72 -5.80 -6.66 10.82
N LEU A 73 -5.60 -7.91 10.39
CA LEU A 73 -6.11 -9.10 11.06
C LEU A 73 -5.13 -9.69 12.08
N ILE A 74 -3.83 -9.58 11.80
CA ILE A 74 -2.77 -10.20 12.61
C ILE A 74 -2.24 -9.24 13.67
N TYR A 75 -2.13 -7.95 13.33
CA TYR A 75 -1.61 -6.88 14.18
C TYR A 75 -2.55 -5.66 14.14
N PRO A 76 -3.81 -5.80 14.61
CA PRO A 76 -4.78 -4.71 14.59
C PRO A 76 -4.31 -3.45 15.32
N GLU A 77 -3.41 -3.58 16.30
CA GLU A 77 -2.80 -2.47 17.04
C GLU A 77 -1.98 -1.51 16.16
N PHE A 78 -1.56 -1.93 14.96
CA PHE A 78 -0.84 -1.07 14.01
C PHE A 78 -1.77 -0.36 13.01
N THR A 79 -3.09 -0.53 13.15
CA THR A 79 -4.10 0.05 12.24
C THR A 79 -4.92 1.15 12.92
N PRO A 80 -5.58 2.05 12.15
CA PRO A 80 -6.29 3.20 12.72
C PRO A 80 -7.45 2.84 13.67
N GLY A 81 -8.08 1.68 13.48
CA GLY A 81 -9.28 1.30 14.24
C GLY A 81 -9.89 -0.03 13.83
N PRO A 82 -10.91 -0.50 14.57
CA PRO A 82 -11.52 -1.82 14.39
C PRO A 82 -12.18 -2.02 13.03
N GLU A 83 -12.60 -0.94 12.36
CA GLU A 83 -13.20 -1.00 11.02
C GLU A 83 -12.28 -1.65 9.99
N PHE A 84 -10.96 -1.44 10.10
CA PHE A 84 -9.99 -2.07 9.19
C PHE A 84 -9.95 -3.59 9.40
N TYR A 85 -9.99 -4.03 10.65
CA TYR A 85 -10.08 -5.45 10.97
C TYR A 85 -11.37 -6.05 10.37
N GLU A 86 -12.51 -5.38 10.56
CA GLU A 86 -13.80 -5.85 10.05
C GLU A 86 -13.86 -5.92 8.53
N GLN A 87 -13.36 -4.89 7.84
CA GLN A 87 -13.26 -4.85 6.37
C GLN A 87 -12.41 -6.01 5.86
N PHE A 88 -11.21 -6.21 6.41
CA PHE A 88 -10.33 -7.31 6.00
C PHE A 88 -10.93 -8.68 6.32
N ASN A 89 -11.55 -8.81 7.50
CA ASN A 89 -12.16 -10.07 7.93
C ASN A 89 -13.31 -10.45 7.01
N LYS A 90 -14.18 -9.49 6.68
CA LYS A 90 -15.27 -9.69 5.71
C LYS A 90 -14.70 -10.04 4.34
N HIS A 91 -13.79 -9.22 3.83
CA HIS A 91 -13.20 -9.34 2.51
C HIS A 91 -12.56 -10.72 2.27
N TYR A 92 -11.64 -11.15 3.13
CA TYR A 92 -10.98 -12.44 2.97
C TYR A 92 -11.89 -13.64 3.31
N THR A 93 -12.93 -13.45 4.12
CA THR A 93 -13.98 -14.47 4.30
C THR A 93 -14.78 -14.66 3.01
N GLU A 94 -15.18 -13.58 2.36
CA GLU A 94 -15.93 -13.63 1.10
C GLU A 94 -15.10 -14.24 -0.02
N ILE A 95 -13.82 -13.86 -0.14
CA ILE A 95 -12.91 -14.48 -1.11
C ILE A 95 -12.81 -15.99 -0.90
N ALA A 96 -12.78 -16.45 0.35
CA ALA A 96 -12.75 -17.88 0.63
C ALA A 96 -14.00 -18.63 0.12
N ILE A 97 -15.13 -17.93 -0.02
CA ILE A 97 -16.42 -18.50 -0.39
C ILE A 97 -16.68 -18.34 -1.89
N SER A 98 -16.36 -17.18 -2.47
CA SER A 98 -16.76 -16.78 -3.83
C SER A 98 -15.60 -16.40 -4.75
N GLY A 99 -14.37 -16.36 -4.25
CA GLY A 99 -13.18 -16.07 -5.05
C GLY A 99 -12.87 -17.17 -6.06
N ALA A 100 -12.34 -16.77 -7.22
CA ALA A 100 -11.83 -17.68 -8.25
C ALA A 100 -10.36 -18.05 -7.99
N ALA A 101 -9.53 -17.05 -7.68
CA ALA A 101 -8.11 -17.20 -7.37
C ALA A 101 -7.60 -16.00 -6.55
N VAL A 102 -6.51 -16.18 -5.84
CA VAL A 102 -5.75 -15.09 -5.19
C VAL A 102 -4.32 -15.16 -5.66
N PHE A 103 -3.71 -14.01 -5.93
CA PHE A 103 -2.26 -13.92 -6.01
C PHE A 103 -1.72 -13.14 -4.81
N SER A 104 -0.81 -13.73 -4.05
CA SER A 104 -0.16 -13.07 -2.94
C SER A 104 1.19 -12.49 -3.37
N ILE A 105 1.60 -11.39 -2.75
CA ILE A 105 2.87 -10.74 -3.10
C ILE A 105 4.10 -11.46 -2.56
N SER A 106 3.90 -12.42 -1.65
CA SER A 106 4.97 -13.20 -1.02
C SER A 106 4.45 -14.54 -0.49
N GLU A 107 5.38 -15.46 -0.22
CA GLU A 107 5.08 -16.71 0.50
C GLU A 107 4.58 -16.44 1.92
N ASN A 108 5.02 -15.37 2.57
CA ASN A 108 4.54 -15.02 3.91
C ASN A 108 3.07 -14.59 3.87
N SER A 109 2.70 -13.69 2.96
CA SER A 109 1.30 -13.26 2.78
C SER A 109 0.40 -14.44 2.40
N LYS A 110 0.89 -15.38 1.58
CA LYS A 110 0.18 -16.63 1.26
C LYS A 110 -0.06 -17.45 2.52
N LYS A 111 0.98 -17.71 3.31
CA LYS A 111 0.90 -18.48 4.55
C LYS A 111 -0.10 -17.85 5.52
N ASP A 112 -0.04 -16.53 5.69
CA ASP A 112 -0.93 -15.78 6.58
C ASP A 112 -2.40 -15.92 6.13
N LEU A 113 -2.67 -15.79 4.83
CA LEU A 113 -4.02 -15.96 4.28
C LEU A 113 -4.55 -17.39 4.46
N LEU A 114 -3.72 -18.40 4.19
CA LEU A 114 -4.10 -19.81 4.38
C LEU A 114 -4.38 -20.11 5.86
N ASN A 115 -3.56 -19.60 6.77
CA ASN A 115 -3.78 -19.75 8.22
C ASN A 115 -5.09 -19.08 8.66
N PHE A 116 -5.39 -17.88 8.13
CA PHE A 116 -6.65 -17.20 8.41
C PHE A 116 -7.85 -18.05 7.95
N TRP A 117 -7.82 -18.61 6.73
CA TRP A 117 -8.89 -19.47 6.24
C TRP A 117 -9.01 -20.79 7.01
N GLU A 118 -7.90 -21.41 7.39
CA GLU A 118 -7.90 -22.62 8.23
C GLU A 118 -8.55 -22.33 9.59
N ALA A 119 -8.14 -21.25 10.26
CA ALA A 119 -8.69 -20.84 11.55
C ALA A 119 -10.20 -20.51 11.49
N LYS A 120 -10.69 -20.06 10.33
CA LYS A 120 -12.12 -19.82 10.07
C LYS A 120 -12.90 -21.06 9.62
N GLY A 121 -12.23 -22.19 9.39
CA GLY A 121 -12.86 -23.39 8.83
C GLY A 121 -13.24 -23.26 7.35
N LEU A 122 -12.61 -22.34 6.62
CA LEU A 122 -12.91 -22.00 5.22
C LEU A 122 -11.92 -22.58 4.22
N ALA A 123 -10.89 -23.30 4.67
CA ALA A 123 -9.85 -23.85 3.80
C ALA A 123 -10.38 -24.74 2.66
N LYS A 124 -11.52 -25.43 2.87
CA LYS A 124 -12.13 -26.29 1.84
C LYS A 124 -12.79 -25.52 0.71
N THR A 125 -13.30 -24.33 0.98
CA THR A 125 -13.93 -23.48 -0.04
C THR A 125 -12.92 -22.51 -0.64
N ALA A 126 -11.88 -22.17 0.09
CA ALA A 126 -10.88 -21.20 -0.32
C ALA A 126 -10.32 -21.47 -1.74
N PRO A 127 -10.15 -20.41 -2.57
CA PRO A 127 -9.55 -20.56 -3.88
C PRO A 127 -8.04 -20.82 -3.79
N ALA A 128 -7.44 -21.22 -4.92
CA ALA A 128 -5.99 -21.36 -5.01
C ALA A 128 -5.28 -20.01 -4.78
N VAL A 129 -4.14 -20.05 -4.08
CA VAL A 129 -3.26 -18.91 -3.86
C VAL A 129 -1.92 -19.13 -4.55
N GLU A 130 -1.62 -18.29 -5.52
CA GLU A 130 -0.33 -18.27 -6.22
C GLU A 130 0.53 -17.10 -5.72
N VAL A 131 1.85 -17.28 -5.63
CA VAL A 131 2.74 -16.18 -5.24
C VAL A 131 3.23 -15.47 -6.49
N ILE A 132 2.87 -14.19 -6.60
CA ILE A 132 3.33 -13.31 -7.69
C ILE A 132 4.01 -12.09 -7.03
N PRO A 133 5.36 -12.09 -6.93
CA PRO A 133 6.08 -10.97 -6.35
C PRO A 133 5.87 -9.69 -7.17
N LEU A 134 5.29 -8.67 -6.55
CA LEU A 134 5.05 -7.36 -7.20
C LEU A 134 6.23 -6.39 -7.04
N ALA A 135 7.14 -6.67 -6.11
CA ALA A 135 8.24 -5.78 -5.73
C ALA A 135 9.54 -6.03 -6.53
N GLY A 136 9.44 -6.43 -7.79
CA GLY A 136 10.58 -6.67 -8.67
C GLY A 136 10.34 -6.09 -10.05
N LEU A 137 10.69 -4.82 -10.25
CA LEU A 137 10.83 -4.29 -11.61
C LEU A 137 12.13 -4.86 -12.19
N ASP A 138 12.05 -5.58 -13.30
CA ASP A 138 13.21 -5.81 -14.17
C ASP A 138 13.54 -4.44 -14.78
N GLN A 139 14.38 -3.65 -14.10
CA GLN A 139 14.79 -2.28 -14.49
C GLN A 139 15.70 -2.30 -15.74
N LYS A 140 15.30 -3.02 -16.78
CA LYS A 140 15.98 -2.98 -18.06
C LYS A 140 15.46 -1.77 -18.81
N ASN A 141 16.26 -0.69 -18.76
CA ASN A 141 16.29 0.43 -19.71
C ASN A 141 15.36 1.63 -19.49
N GLU A 142 14.81 1.86 -18.30
CA GLU A 142 14.15 3.14 -18.02
C GLU A 142 15.13 4.13 -17.38
N SER A 143 15.41 5.22 -18.08
CA SER A 143 16.15 6.35 -17.51
C SER A 143 15.28 7.03 -16.45
N LEU A 144 15.82 7.22 -15.25
CA LEU A 144 15.14 7.99 -14.21
C LEU A 144 14.78 9.40 -14.72
N PRO A 145 13.63 9.97 -14.31
CA PRO A 145 13.24 11.32 -14.69
C PRO A 145 14.31 12.32 -14.26
N LYS A 146 14.53 13.36 -15.07
CA LYS A 146 15.46 14.43 -14.72
C LYS A 146 14.92 15.21 -13.53
N LEU A 147 15.79 15.43 -12.55
CA LEU A 147 15.49 16.25 -11.38
C LEU A 147 15.25 17.71 -11.79
N LYS A 148 14.30 18.38 -11.12
CA LYS A 148 14.08 19.82 -11.30
C LYS A 148 15.21 20.60 -10.63
N ALA A 149 15.39 21.87 -11.02
CA ALA A 149 16.44 22.72 -10.46
C ALA A 149 16.35 22.85 -8.93
N ASN A 150 15.13 22.89 -8.38
CA ASN A 150 14.90 22.94 -6.94
C ASN A 150 15.35 21.64 -6.25
N ASP A 151 15.04 20.48 -6.84
CA ASP A 151 15.43 19.16 -6.30
C ASP A 151 16.96 19.00 -6.28
N LEU A 152 17.64 19.50 -7.33
CA LEU A 152 19.10 19.54 -7.37
C LEU A 152 19.70 20.41 -6.25
N GLY A 153 19.05 21.54 -5.93
CA GLY A 153 19.43 22.39 -4.81
C GLY A 153 19.30 21.67 -3.47
N THR A 154 18.15 21.06 -3.21
CA THR A 154 17.91 20.26 -1.98
C THR A 154 18.90 19.11 -1.84
N LEU A 155 19.15 18.35 -2.92
CA LEU A 155 20.13 17.27 -2.91
C LEU A 155 21.56 17.76 -2.67
N SER A 156 21.91 18.93 -3.20
CA SER A 156 23.23 19.53 -2.97
C SER A 156 23.39 19.92 -1.51
N ASN A 157 22.37 20.52 -0.90
CA ASN A 157 22.38 20.87 0.52
C ASN A 157 22.54 19.63 1.40
N ILE A 158 21.76 18.57 1.15
CA ILE A 158 21.86 17.30 1.87
C ILE A 158 23.27 16.72 1.76
N LYS A 159 23.84 16.65 0.55
CA LYS A 159 25.20 16.12 0.33
C LYS A 159 26.29 16.95 1.01
N ASN A 160 26.09 18.26 1.12
CA ASN A 160 27.05 19.16 1.77
C ASN A 160 26.96 19.10 3.30
N SER A 161 25.84 18.61 3.86
CA SER A 161 25.63 18.48 5.31
C SER A 161 26.32 17.24 5.92
N GLY A 162 26.95 16.38 5.11
CA GLY A 162 27.68 15.19 5.55
C GLY A 162 27.00 13.88 5.17
N ASP A 163 27.38 12.79 5.85
CA ASP A 163 26.83 11.47 5.60
C ASP A 163 25.36 11.40 6.03
N TYR A 164 24.53 10.69 5.26
CA TYR A 164 23.12 10.52 5.56
C TYR A 164 22.63 9.11 5.24
N ILE A 165 21.57 8.71 5.93
CA ILE A 165 20.81 7.49 5.66
C ILE A 165 19.36 7.92 5.38
N ILE A 166 18.78 7.39 4.31
CA ILE A 166 17.40 7.69 3.92
C ILE A 166 16.45 6.55 4.28
N PHE A 167 15.33 6.89 4.90
CA PHE A 167 14.19 6.01 5.14
C PHE A 167 12.99 6.57 4.37
N VAL A 168 12.59 5.89 3.30
CA VAL A 168 11.43 6.29 2.48
C VAL A 168 10.21 5.43 2.82
N SER A 169 9.21 6.01 3.47
CA SER A 169 7.90 5.36 3.66
C SER A 169 6.82 6.34 4.14
N THR A 170 5.54 6.01 3.95
CA THR A 170 4.45 6.69 4.66
C THR A 170 4.64 6.54 6.17
N LEU A 171 4.53 7.64 6.89
CA LEU A 171 4.65 7.69 8.35
C LEU A 171 3.44 7.00 9.00
N GLU A 172 3.60 5.72 9.32
CA GLU A 172 2.60 4.88 9.99
C GLU A 172 3.27 3.95 11.03
N PRO A 173 2.56 3.54 12.10
CA PRO A 173 3.09 2.68 13.16
C PRO A 173 3.77 1.41 12.63
N ARG A 174 3.14 0.73 11.67
CA ARG A 174 3.65 -0.52 11.06
C ARG A 174 4.98 -0.38 10.29
N LYS A 175 5.44 0.85 10.01
CA LYS A 175 6.74 1.10 9.38
C LYS A 175 7.88 1.21 10.40
N ASN A 176 7.54 1.23 11.69
CA ASN A 176 8.48 1.18 12.80
C ASN A 176 9.54 2.31 12.78
N HIS A 177 9.12 3.52 12.39
CA HIS A 177 9.97 4.72 12.44
C HIS A 177 10.50 4.99 13.86
N GLN A 178 9.76 4.61 14.91
CA GLN A 178 10.20 4.79 16.29
C GLN A 178 11.53 4.10 16.56
N MET A 179 11.68 2.84 16.13
CA MET A 179 12.94 2.11 16.26
C MET A 179 14.10 2.83 15.56
N ALA A 180 13.85 3.44 14.39
CA ALA A 180 14.88 4.22 13.70
C ALA A 180 15.29 5.46 14.51
N LEU A 181 14.34 6.16 15.14
CA LEU A 181 14.64 7.30 16.00
C LEU A 181 15.42 6.90 17.26
N ASP A 182 15.03 5.81 17.90
CA ASP A 182 15.69 5.31 19.12
C ASP A 182 17.14 4.90 18.81
N LEU A 183 17.36 4.18 17.70
CA LEU A 183 18.70 3.84 17.21
C LEU A 183 19.52 5.09 16.89
N TRP A 184 18.91 6.12 16.30
CA TRP A 184 19.63 7.36 16.00
C TRP A 184 19.97 8.17 17.24
N HIS A 185 19.12 8.11 18.27
CA HIS A 185 19.45 8.72 19.55
C HIS A 185 20.70 8.06 20.14
N GLU A 186 20.74 6.74 20.22
CA GLU A 186 21.91 6.00 20.71
C GLU A 186 23.16 6.24 19.86
N LEU A 187 23.02 6.24 18.53
CA LEU A 187 24.12 6.48 17.62
C LEU A 187 24.69 7.89 17.78
N TYR A 188 23.83 8.90 17.97
CA TYR A 188 24.25 10.27 18.23
C TYR A 188 24.96 10.39 19.59
N GLN A 189 24.49 9.71 20.64
CA GLN A 189 25.22 9.69 21.93
C GLN A 189 26.62 9.09 21.79
N ALA A 190 26.78 8.07 20.93
CA ALA A 190 28.06 7.42 20.72
C ALA A 190 29.03 8.21 19.82
N ARG A 191 28.51 8.95 18.83
CA ARG A 191 29.31 9.56 17.75
C ARG A 191 29.31 11.09 17.73
N GLY A 192 28.41 11.74 18.47
CA GLY A 192 28.21 13.18 18.41
C GLY A 192 27.99 13.68 16.98
N GLU A 193 28.72 14.71 16.58
CA GLU A 193 28.63 15.33 15.25
C GLU A 193 29.07 14.40 14.09
N GLN A 194 29.72 13.27 14.39
CA GLN A 194 30.05 12.25 13.38
C GLN A 194 28.91 11.26 13.10
N CYS A 195 27.76 11.42 13.77
CA CYS A 195 26.56 10.65 13.47
C CYS A 195 25.97 11.09 12.12
N PRO A 196 25.69 10.17 11.18
CA PRO A 196 25.05 10.53 9.92
C PRO A 196 23.64 11.08 10.17
N THR A 197 23.15 11.92 9.26
CA THR A 197 21.79 12.46 9.31
C THR A 197 20.78 11.36 8.95
N LEU A 198 19.70 11.24 9.73
CA LEU A 198 18.55 10.40 9.36
C LEU A 198 17.53 11.21 8.55
N LEU A 199 17.39 10.90 7.27
CA LEU A 199 16.40 11.53 6.39
C LEU A 199 15.18 10.64 6.26
N ILE A 200 14.07 11.06 6.85
CA ILE A 200 12.78 10.36 6.74
C ILE A 200 11.94 11.08 5.69
N VAL A 201 11.59 10.35 4.63
CA VAL A 201 10.87 10.90 3.48
C VAL A 201 9.56 10.13 3.27
N GLY A 202 8.45 10.86 3.34
CA GLY A 202 7.13 10.30 3.04
C GLY A 202 6.01 11.18 3.55
N MET A 203 4.78 10.74 3.31
CA MET A 203 3.58 11.46 3.74
C MET A 203 3.19 11.10 5.18
N ARG A 204 2.46 11.99 5.86
CA ARG A 204 1.86 11.72 7.18
C ARG A 204 0.72 10.72 7.02
N GLY A 205 0.83 9.56 7.65
CA GLY A 205 -0.25 8.58 7.79
C GLY A 205 -1.01 8.75 9.11
N TRP A 206 -1.48 7.64 9.67
CA TRP A 206 -2.23 7.60 10.95
C TRP A 206 -1.32 7.32 12.14
N GLY A 207 -1.76 7.68 13.36
CA GLY A 207 -1.12 7.23 14.61
C GLY A 207 0.32 7.72 14.83
N VAL A 208 0.74 8.79 14.14
CA VAL A 208 2.14 9.28 14.15
C VAL A 208 2.33 10.64 14.81
N ASP A 209 1.34 11.15 15.53
CA ASP A 209 1.41 12.51 16.10
C ASP A 209 2.57 12.63 17.11
N CYS A 210 2.68 11.68 18.04
CA CYS A 210 3.77 11.62 19.00
C CYS A 210 5.14 11.43 18.31
N LEU A 211 5.18 10.60 17.27
CA LEU A 211 6.38 10.34 16.48
C LEU A 211 6.87 11.63 15.80
N ILE A 212 5.98 12.36 15.14
CA ILE A 212 6.30 13.64 14.49
C ILE A 212 6.74 14.67 15.52
N GLU A 213 6.06 14.77 16.67
CA GLU A 213 6.46 15.67 17.74
C GLU A 213 7.87 15.36 18.25
N GLN A 214 8.20 14.07 18.45
CA GLN A 214 9.55 13.64 18.80
C GLN A 214 10.57 14.04 17.73
N MET A 215 10.28 13.77 16.46
CA MET A 215 11.15 14.14 15.33
C MET A 215 11.48 15.64 15.31
N THR A 216 10.51 16.52 15.61
CA THR A 216 10.77 17.98 15.62
C THR A 216 11.65 18.46 16.78
N LYS A 217 11.79 17.65 17.84
CA LYS A 217 12.57 17.98 19.05
C LYS A 217 13.98 17.38 19.03
N MET A 218 14.24 16.41 18.16
CA MET A 218 15.56 15.76 18.08
C MET A 218 16.60 16.70 17.46
N SER A 219 17.80 16.74 18.06
CA SER A 219 18.93 17.49 17.50
C SER A 219 19.43 16.86 16.20
N ALA A 220 19.26 15.54 16.04
CA ALA A 220 19.71 14.76 14.89
C ALA A 220 18.82 14.89 13.63
N THR A 221 17.76 15.70 13.69
CA THR A 221 16.78 15.92 12.59
C THR A 221 16.70 17.38 12.15
N LYS A 222 17.49 18.29 12.75
CA LYS A 222 17.53 19.70 12.33
C LYS A 222 18.46 19.86 11.13
N GLY A 223 17.87 19.90 9.95
CA GLY A 223 18.50 20.26 8.67
C GLY A 223 17.45 20.77 7.69
#